data_AF-A0AAV5UFI2-F1
#
_entry.id   AF-A0AAV5UFI2-F1
#
_cell.length_a   1.000
_cell.length_b   1.000
_cell.length_c   1.000
_cell.angle_alpha   90.00
_cell.angle_beta   90.00
_cell.angle_gamma   90.00
#
_symmetry.space_group_name_H-M   'P 1'
#
loop_
_entity.id
_entity.type
_entity.pdbx_description
1 polymer ?
#
loop_
_entity_poly.entity_id
_entity_poly.type
_entity_poly.pdbx_seq_one_letter_code
_entity_poly.pdbx_strand_id
1 'polypeptide(L)'
;GPVSLFVTPLYRTLSVMSRLSLLIVSFALISGGRALTCFENDEEGNIYSRTNEAWKYCMLTPFGSVNGQNAVSGIAAMNENLRPIDVSFGQNSKLYKVLTVCIYEKYSFNAVNAAFGDEPEFMFRCYCNTDGCNEASTFSSFLTNLRKH
;
A
#
# COMPACT_ATOMS: atom_id res chain seq x y z
N GLY A 1 -66.49 -28.07 32.20
CA GLY A 1 -65.27 -27.51 32.83
C GLY A 1 -64.13 -27.61 31.84
N PRO A 2 -63.20 -26.64 31.78
CA PRO A 2 -62.76 -26.02 30.53
C PRO A 2 -61.65 -26.75 29.77
N VAL A 3 -61.59 -26.44 28.47
CA VAL A 3 -60.61 -26.85 27.47
C VAL A 3 -59.34 -26.01 27.64
N SER A 4 -58.20 -26.62 27.96
CA SER A 4 -56.88 -25.97 27.89
C SER A 4 -56.26 -26.17 26.51
N LEU A 5 -56.34 -25.12 25.71
CA LEU A 5 -55.57 -24.94 24.47
C LEU A 5 -54.08 -24.75 24.81
N PHE A 6 -53.25 -25.71 24.40
CA PHE A 6 -51.80 -25.54 24.33
C PHE A 6 -51.46 -24.57 23.20
N VAL A 7 -51.12 -23.34 23.55
CA VAL A 7 -50.56 -22.36 22.62
C VAL A 7 -49.15 -22.00 23.08
N THR A 8 -48.22 -22.06 22.12
CA THR A 8 -46.81 -21.62 22.11
C THR A 8 -45.74 -22.62 22.61
N PRO A 9 -44.56 -22.71 21.94
CA PRO A 9 -43.80 -21.57 21.44
C PRO A 9 -43.17 -21.75 20.04
N LEU A 10 -43.85 -21.25 19.00
CA LEU A 10 -43.22 -21.00 17.69
C LEU A 10 -42.33 -19.74 17.67
N TYR A 11 -42.39 -18.90 18.71
CA TYR A 11 -41.68 -17.60 18.77
C TYR A 11 -40.20 -17.69 19.14
N ARG A 12 -39.75 -18.79 19.78
CA ARG A 12 -38.35 -18.92 20.25
C ARG A 12 -37.35 -19.24 19.13
N THR A 13 -37.77 -19.86 18.04
CA THR A 13 -36.89 -20.29 16.93
C THR A 13 -36.58 -19.14 15.96
N LEU A 14 -37.52 -18.22 15.73
CA LEU A 14 -37.34 -17.05 14.86
C LEU A 14 -36.26 -16.06 15.38
N SER A 15 -36.15 -15.92 16.70
CA SER A 15 -35.14 -15.05 17.34
C SER A 15 -33.71 -15.54 17.13
N VAL A 16 -33.48 -16.86 17.09
CA VAL A 16 -32.14 -17.45 16.97
C VAL A 16 -31.62 -17.35 15.53
N MET A 17 -32.49 -17.56 14.53
CA MET A 17 -32.11 -17.42 13.12
C MET A 17 -31.75 -15.97 12.75
N SER A 18 -32.45 -14.99 13.33
CA SER A 18 -32.16 -13.56 13.11
C SER A 18 -30.78 -13.12 13.61
N ARG A 19 -30.29 -13.67 14.73
CA ARG A 19 -28.96 -13.35 15.27
C ARG A 19 -27.81 -14.01 14.51
N LEU A 20 -28.03 -15.21 13.98
CA LEU A 20 -27.04 -15.95 13.20
C LEU A 20 -26.81 -15.29 11.82
N SER A 21 -27.89 -14.81 11.18
CA SER A 21 -27.81 -14.08 9.91
C SER A 21 -27.06 -12.75 10.03
N LEU A 22 -27.19 -12.04 11.15
CA LEU A 22 -26.47 -10.78 11.39
C LEU A 22 -24.95 -10.99 11.49
N LEU A 23 -24.50 -12.08 12.12
CA LEU A 23 -23.08 -12.42 12.24
C LEU A 23 -22.45 -12.78 10.89
N ILE A 24 -23.17 -13.52 10.03
CA ILE A 24 -22.68 -13.90 8.71
C ILE A 24 -22.55 -12.68 7.77
N VAL A 25 -23.51 -11.75 7.82
CA VAL A 25 -23.42 -10.48 7.07
C VAL A 25 -22.28 -9.59 7.59
N SER A 26 -21.99 -9.63 8.89
CA SER A 26 -20.87 -8.89 9.49
C SER A 26 -19.50 -9.40 9.01
N PHE A 27 -19.33 -10.72 8.89
CA PHE A 27 -18.09 -11.33 8.38
C PHE A 27 -17.88 -11.09 6.87
N ALA A 28 -18.95 -11.05 6.08
CA ALA A 28 -18.86 -10.76 4.64
C ALA A 28 -18.48 -9.29 4.32
N LEU A 29 -18.66 -8.37 5.27
CA LEU A 29 -18.29 -6.96 5.14
C LEU A 29 -16.84 -6.65 5.51
N ILE A 30 -16.08 -7.64 6.01
CA ILE A 30 -14.61 -7.56 6.10
C ILE A 30 -14.06 -7.82 4.69
N SER A 31 -14.38 -6.91 3.78
CA SER A 31 -13.88 -6.84 2.43
C SER A 31 -12.36 -6.73 2.49
N GLY A 32 -11.68 -7.75 1.95
CA GLY A 32 -10.23 -7.87 1.95
C GLY A 32 -9.51 -6.61 1.53
N GLY A 33 -8.62 -6.13 2.40
CA GLY A 33 -7.54 -5.25 1.97
C GLY A 33 -6.78 -5.99 0.87
N ARG A 34 -6.77 -5.44 -0.34
CA ARG A 34 -5.91 -6.00 -1.39
C ARG A 34 -4.47 -5.81 -0.94
N ALA A 35 -3.84 -6.90 -0.55
CA ALA A 35 -2.42 -6.90 -0.26
C ALA A 35 -1.66 -6.50 -1.53
N LEU A 36 -0.81 -5.48 -1.41
CA LEU A 36 -0.01 -4.99 -2.53
C LEU A 36 1.24 -5.87 -2.64
N THR A 37 1.57 -6.28 -3.86
CA THR A 37 2.80 -7.02 -4.14
C THR A 37 3.85 -6.08 -4.71
N CYS A 38 5.01 -5.98 -4.06
CA CYS A 38 6.13 -5.14 -4.48
C CYS A 38 7.42 -5.96 -4.55
N PHE A 39 8.40 -5.45 -5.31
CA PHE A 39 9.76 -5.95 -5.26
C PHE A 39 10.53 -5.27 -4.12
N GLU A 40 11.32 -6.04 -3.37
CA GLU A 40 12.22 -5.58 -2.31
C GLU A 40 13.66 -6.06 -2.58
N ASN A 41 14.66 -5.26 -2.20
CA ASN A 41 16.06 -5.71 -2.13
C ASN A 41 16.38 -6.29 -0.73
N ASP A 42 17.18 -7.35 -0.67
CA ASP A 42 17.87 -7.76 0.57
C ASP A 42 19.16 -6.94 0.79
N GLU A 43 19.89 -7.24 1.87
CA GLU A 43 21.15 -6.58 2.22
C GLU A 43 22.25 -6.84 1.17
N GLU A 44 22.16 -7.97 0.47
CA GLU A 44 23.05 -8.37 -0.62
C GLU A 44 22.66 -7.75 -1.98
N GLY A 45 21.50 -7.10 -2.07
CA GLY A 45 20.96 -6.47 -3.29
C GLY A 45 20.10 -7.38 -4.17
N ASN A 46 19.85 -8.64 -3.78
CA ASN A 46 18.97 -9.53 -4.52
C ASN A 46 17.51 -9.03 -4.44
N ILE A 47 16.81 -9.12 -5.56
CA ILE A 47 15.42 -8.67 -5.67
C ILE A 47 14.47 -9.85 -5.51
N TYR A 48 13.48 -9.71 -4.63
CA TYR A 48 12.41 -10.68 -4.44
C TYR A 48 11.04 -9.99 -4.42
N SER A 49 10.01 -10.72 -4.84
CA SER A 49 8.63 -10.27 -4.77
C SER A 49 8.05 -10.60 -3.40
N ARG A 50 7.37 -9.64 -2.79
CA ARG A 50 6.73 -9.79 -1.49
C ARG A 50 5.36 -9.13 -1.51
N THR A 51 4.42 -9.68 -0.75
CA THR A 51 3.04 -9.19 -0.65
C THR A 51 2.76 -8.78 0.78
N ASN A 52 2.18 -7.59 0.99
CA ASN A 52 1.86 -7.08 2.31
C ASN A 52 0.58 -6.21 2.29
N GLU A 53 -0.31 -6.45 3.24
CA GLU A 53 -1.58 -5.71 3.41
C GLU A 53 -1.40 -4.28 3.95
N ALA A 54 -0.28 -4.00 4.61
CA ALA A 54 0.01 -2.68 5.15
C ALA A 54 0.58 -1.71 4.09
N TRP A 55 1.02 -2.22 2.94
CA TRP A 55 1.63 -1.40 1.90
C TRP A 55 0.58 -0.66 1.08
N LYS A 56 0.84 0.64 0.89
CA LYS A 56 0.05 1.48 -0.01
C LYS A 56 0.73 1.66 -1.37
N TYR A 57 2.06 1.64 -1.40
CA TYR A 57 2.86 1.93 -2.58
C TYR A 57 4.04 0.99 -2.69
N CYS A 58 4.47 0.74 -3.92
CA CYS A 58 5.81 0.25 -4.19
C CYS A 58 6.71 1.44 -4.54
N MET A 59 7.95 1.39 -4.09
CA MET A 59 8.96 2.42 -4.29
C MET A 59 10.11 1.91 -5.15
N LEU A 60 10.66 2.81 -5.97
CA LEU A 60 11.92 2.66 -6.68
C LEU A 60 12.78 3.91 -6.45
N THR A 61 13.97 3.72 -5.90
CA THR A 61 15.03 4.73 -5.81
C THR A 61 16.09 4.37 -6.86
N PRO A 62 16.07 4.99 -8.06
CA PRO A 62 17.16 4.81 -9.01
C PRO A 62 18.46 5.38 -8.44
N PHE A 63 19.58 4.68 -8.66
CA PHE A 63 20.89 5.06 -8.14
C PHE A 63 20.96 5.06 -6.59
N GLY A 64 20.30 4.09 -5.97
CA GLY A 64 20.21 3.97 -4.52
C GLY A 64 21.54 3.66 -3.81
N SER A 65 21.47 3.72 -2.48
CA SER A 65 22.60 3.61 -1.55
C SER A 65 23.10 2.18 -1.30
N VAL A 66 22.42 1.14 -1.79
CA VAL A 66 22.88 -0.25 -1.68
C VAL A 66 23.84 -0.53 -2.83
N ASN A 67 25.14 -0.38 -2.58
CA ASN A 67 26.22 -0.70 -3.54
C ASN A 67 26.09 -0.01 -4.91
N GLY A 68 25.46 1.17 -4.98
CA GLY A 68 25.24 1.90 -6.23
C GLY A 68 24.17 1.30 -7.14
N GLN A 69 23.36 0.37 -6.64
CA GLN A 69 22.23 -0.24 -7.33
C GLN A 69 20.92 0.46 -6.96
N ASN A 70 19.88 0.25 -7.77
CA ASN A 70 18.56 0.76 -7.42
C ASN A 70 18.04 0.09 -6.16
N ALA A 71 17.35 0.85 -5.32
CA ALA A 71 16.63 0.31 -4.18
C ALA A 71 15.13 0.22 -4.52
N VAL A 72 14.53 -0.95 -4.27
CA VAL A 72 13.10 -1.19 -4.40
C VAL A 72 12.55 -1.68 -3.07
N SER A 73 11.34 -1.23 -2.71
CA SER A 73 10.68 -1.67 -1.47
C SER A 73 9.17 -1.43 -1.50
N GLY A 74 8.43 -2.12 -0.64
CA GLY A 74 7.04 -1.76 -0.33
C GLY A 74 6.96 -0.73 0.80
N ILE A 75 6.08 0.26 0.67
CA ILE A 75 5.95 1.37 1.63
C ILE A 75 4.58 1.36 2.32
N ALA A 76 4.63 1.32 3.64
CA ALA A 76 3.47 1.48 4.53
C ALA A 76 3.39 2.92 5.08
N ALA A 77 2.18 3.37 5.44
CA ALA A 77 1.94 4.72 5.96
C ALA A 77 2.63 5.03 7.31
N MET A 78 3.11 4.00 8.00
CA MET A 78 3.79 4.11 9.29
C MET A 78 5.29 4.42 9.16
N ASN A 79 5.87 4.23 7.97
CA ASN A 79 7.31 4.38 7.77
C ASN A 79 7.67 5.76 7.21
N GLU A 80 6.70 6.48 6.60
CA GLU A 80 6.96 7.71 5.87
C GLU A 80 5.72 8.61 5.83
N ASN A 81 5.92 9.93 5.73
CA ASN A 81 4.82 10.86 5.49
C ASN A 81 4.32 10.75 4.05
N LEU A 82 3.39 9.83 3.82
CA LEU A 82 2.82 9.56 2.49
C LEU A 82 1.78 10.58 2.04
N ARG A 83 1.44 11.58 2.85
CA ARG A 83 0.33 12.51 2.55
C ARG A 83 0.47 13.20 1.18
N PRO A 84 1.64 13.70 0.76
CA PRO A 84 1.78 14.30 -0.58
C PRO A 84 1.56 13.29 -1.71
N ILE A 85 1.96 12.04 -1.49
CA ILE A 85 1.82 10.93 -2.44
C ILE A 85 0.34 10.52 -2.52
N ASP A 86 -0.34 10.37 -1.38
CA ASP A 86 -1.77 10.11 -1.27
C ASP A 86 -2.59 11.17 -2.03
N VAL A 87 -2.27 12.46 -1.85
CA VAL A 87 -2.93 13.55 -2.57
C VAL A 87 -2.74 13.43 -4.07
N SER A 88 -1.52 13.13 -4.52
CA SER A 88 -1.18 13.01 -5.94
C SER A 88 -1.92 11.85 -6.61
N PHE A 89 -1.93 10.66 -6.01
CA PHE A 89 -2.69 9.53 -6.53
C PHE A 89 -4.21 9.72 -6.45
N GLY A 90 -4.67 10.57 -5.54
CA GLY A 90 -6.06 10.99 -5.43
C GLY A 90 -6.54 11.93 -6.54
N GLN A 91 -5.63 12.55 -7.31
CA GLN A 91 -5.97 13.41 -8.46
C GLN A 91 -6.36 12.59 -9.70
N ASN A 92 -7.30 11.67 -9.58
CA ASN A 92 -7.79 10.85 -10.69
C ASN A 92 -9.17 11.33 -11.20
N SER A 93 -9.45 11.09 -12.48
CA SER A 93 -10.75 11.39 -13.10
C SER A 93 -11.18 10.25 -14.03
N LYS A 94 -12.34 10.39 -14.69
CA LYS A 94 -12.77 9.43 -15.72
C LYS A 94 -11.85 9.40 -16.96
N LEU A 95 -11.03 10.44 -17.15
CA LEU A 95 -10.21 10.63 -18.36
C LEU A 95 -8.73 10.33 -18.14
N TYR A 96 -8.25 10.42 -16.89
CA TYR A 96 -6.85 10.20 -16.58
C TYR A 96 -6.67 9.65 -15.17
N LYS A 97 -5.60 8.89 -14.98
CA LYS A 97 -5.18 8.32 -13.70
C LYS A 97 -3.69 8.54 -13.53
N VAL A 98 -3.28 8.91 -12.31
CA VAL A 98 -1.87 8.96 -11.95
C VAL A 98 -1.37 7.54 -11.76
N LEU A 99 -0.38 7.13 -12.56
CA LEU A 99 0.22 5.79 -12.51
C LEU A 99 1.50 5.78 -11.65
N THR A 100 2.23 6.89 -11.64
CA THR A 100 3.45 7.05 -10.88
C THR A 100 3.58 8.47 -10.35
N VAL A 101 4.29 8.62 -9.23
CA VAL A 101 4.74 9.90 -8.69
C VAL A 101 6.23 9.79 -8.43
N CYS A 102 7.04 10.66 -9.03
CA CYS A 102 8.48 10.70 -8.77
C CYS A 102 8.85 12.02 -8.11
N ILE A 103 9.65 11.94 -7.05
CA ILE A 103 10.05 13.05 -6.21
C ILE A 103 11.57 13.14 -6.24
N TYR A 104 12.07 14.35 -6.48
CA TYR A 104 13.48 14.68 -6.30
C TYR A 104 13.63 15.47 -5.01
N GLU A 105 14.40 14.94 -4.09
CA GLU A 105 14.53 15.44 -2.74
C GLU A 105 15.94 15.93 -2.50
N LYS A 106 16.03 17.06 -1.80
CA LYS A 106 17.27 17.67 -1.35
C LYS A 106 17.31 17.58 0.17
N TYR A 107 18.31 16.90 0.69
CA TYR A 107 18.58 16.78 2.12
C TYR A 107 19.75 17.69 2.47
N SER A 108 19.56 18.54 3.48
CA SER A 108 20.64 19.36 4.04
C SER A 108 20.76 19.02 5.51
N PHE A 109 21.85 18.34 5.86
CA PHE A 109 22.09 17.85 7.22
C PHE A 109 22.91 18.82 8.07
N ASN A 110 23.48 19.88 7.48
CA ASN A 110 24.18 20.95 8.21
C ASN A 110 23.32 21.49 9.37
N ALA A 111 22.02 21.74 9.13
CA ALA A 111 21.10 22.23 10.14
C ALA A 111 20.88 21.26 11.32
N VAL A 112 21.16 19.96 11.14
CA VAL A 112 21.03 18.93 12.17
C VAL A 112 22.35 18.73 12.91
N ASN A 113 23.46 18.67 12.18
CA ASN A 113 24.80 18.59 12.75
C ASN A 113 25.84 19.08 11.73
N ALA A 114 26.67 20.03 12.13
CA ALA A 114 27.75 20.56 11.30
C ALA A 114 28.77 19.48 10.84
N ALA A 115 28.83 18.33 11.52
CA ALA A 115 29.67 17.21 11.14
C ALA A 115 29.27 16.53 9.82
N PHE A 116 28.04 16.73 9.32
CA PHE A 116 27.59 16.17 8.04
C PHE A 116 28.01 17.02 6.82
N GLY A 117 28.72 18.13 7.04
CA GLY A 117 29.19 19.02 5.97
C GLY A 117 28.12 19.96 5.42
N ASP A 118 28.56 20.87 4.53
CA ASP A 118 27.72 21.92 3.94
C ASP A 118 26.98 21.47 2.67
N GLU A 119 27.47 20.40 2.05
CA GLU A 119 26.95 19.94 0.77
C GLU A 119 25.63 19.19 0.95
N PRO A 120 24.58 19.55 0.19
CA PRO A 120 23.31 18.84 0.24
C PRO A 120 23.40 17.49 -0.46
N GLU A 121 22.74 16.49 0.11
CA GLU A 121 22.52 15.21 -0.53
C GLU A 121 21.22 15.23 -1.35
N PHE A 122 21.19 14.44 -2.42
CA PHE A 122 20.04 14.38 -3.30
C PHE A 122 19.58 12.94 -3.46
N MET A 123 18.27 12.73 -3.43
CA MET A 123 17.67 11.42 -3.66
C MET A 123 16.50 11.55 -4.63
N PHE A 124 16.38 10.61 -5.55
CA PHE A 124 15.26 10.52 -6.46
C PHE A 124 14.45 9.26 -6.13
N ARG A 125 13.14 9.39 -5.91
CA ARG A 125 12.27 8.28 -5.54
C ARG A 125 10.99 8.30 -6.34
N CYS A 126 10.61 7.16 -6.90
CA CYS A 126 9.35 6.96 -7.60
C CYS A 126 8.44 6.03 -6.82
N TYR A 127 7.15 6.33 -6.83
CA TYR A 127 6.09 5.58 -6.17
C TYR A 127 5.03 5.17 -7.19
N CYS A 128 4.48 3.97 -7.01
CA CYS A 128 3.39 3.42 -7.81
C CYS A 128 2.47 2.54 -6.94
N ASN A 129 1.22 2.30 -7.35
CA ASN A 129 0.18 1.68 -6.50
C ASN A 129 -0.48 0.44 -7.13
N THR A 130 0.25 -0.30 -7.96
CA THR A 130 -0.20 -1.56 -8.57
C THR A 130 0.83 -2.65 -8.34
N ASP A 131 0.41 -3.92 -8.42
CA ASP A 131 1.32 -5.05 -8.17
C ASP A 131 2.52 -5.04 -9.11
N GLY A 132 3.71 -5.21 -8.55
CA GLY A 132 4.97 -5.36 -9.28
C GLY A 132 5.43 -4.10 -10.03
N CYS A 133 4.81 -2.94 -9.81
CA CYS A 133 5.09 -1.74 -10.61
C CYS A 133 6.52 -1.19 -10.43
N ASN A 134 7.24 -1.61 -9.38
CA ASN A 134 8.63 -1.25 -9.13
C ASN A 134 9.65 -2.31 -9.60
N GLU A 135 9.28 -3.24 -10.49
CA GLU A 135 10.19 -4.27 -11.05
C GLU A 135 11.43 -3.68 -11.75
N ALA A 136 11.28 -2.47 -12.28
CA ALA A 136 12.27 -1.92 -13.20
C ALA A 136 13.63 -1.64 -12.51
N SER A 137 14.67 -2.24 -13.08
CA SER A 137 16.07 -2.05 -12.68
C SER A 137 16.73 -0.77 -13.20
N THR A 138 15.99 0.11 -13.89
CA THR A 138 16.46 1.46 -14.29
C THR A 138 15.29 2.44 -14.36
N PHE A 139 15.57 3.73 -14.21
CA PHE A 139 14.55 4.78 -14.39
C PHE A 139 13.89 4.73 -15.78
N SER A 140 14.67 4.52 -16.85
CA SER A 140 14.13 4.40 -18.21
C SER A 140 13.23 3.17 -18.38
N SER A 141 13.61 2.04 -17.78
CA SER A 141 12.79 0.82 -17.77
C SER A 141 11.50 1.03 -16.96
N PHE A 142 11.58 1.77 -15.84
CA PHE A 142 10.45 2.10 -15.01
C PHE A 142 9.40 2.90 -15.78
N LEU A 143 9.82 3.97 -16.47
CA LEU A 143 8.94 4.75 -17.33
C LEU A 143 8.30 3.94 -18.46
N THR A 144 9.02 2.94 -18.98
CA THR A 144 8.52 2.08 -20.06
C THR A 144 7.50 1.06 -19.55
N ASN A 145 7.73 0.47 -18.37
CA ASN A 145 6.84 -0.52 -17.78
C ASN A 145 5.53 0.09 -17.27
N LEU A 146 5.53 1.37 -16.85
CA LEU A 146 4.30 2.08 -16.49
C LEU A 146 3.28 2.16 -17.62
N ARG A 147 3.68 2.07 -18.89
CA ARG A 147 2.73 2.06 -20.02
C ARG A 147 2.00 0.73 -20.20
N LYS A 148 2.45 -0.33 -19.54
CA LYS A 148 1.86 -1.68 -19.63
C LYS A 148 0.76 -1.91 -18.58
N HIS A 149 0.60 -0.99 -17.62
CA HIS A 149 -0.34 -1.04 -16.50
C HIS A 149 -1.30 0.15 -16.55
#